data_AF-A0A238ZJ77-F1
#
_entry.id   AF-A0A238ZJ77-F1
#
_cell.length_a   1.000
_cell.length_b   1.000
_cell.length_c   1.000
_cell.angle_alpha   90.00
_cell.angle_beta   90.00
_cell.angle_gamma   90.00
#
_symmetry.space_group_name_H-M   'P 1'
#
loop_
_entity.id
_entity.type
_entity.pdbx_description
1 polymer ?
#
loop_
_entity_poly.entity_id
_entity_poly.type
_entity_poly.pdbx_seq_one_letter_code
_entity_poly.pdbx_strand_id
1 'polypeptide(L)'
;MIYIDKSTFPHCYIEEKKFDWGEPYDDITPIFNLSIDPDLSDIEFTIEVLGKNNFKINLGKLYNILLNYEENDRIENFNTPIFNRELLLSNIQKYLNSNEDHISPWEQSYDTYPTENDYLESIEKDLNRILLFERKQY
;
A
#
# COMPACT_ATOMS: atom_id res chain seq x y z
N MET A 1 5.05 -16.01 21.66
CA MET A 1 4.17 -16.84 20.81
C MET A 1 4.26 -16.33 19.37
N ILE A 2 4.06 -17.19 18.36
CA ILE A 2 4.04 -16.78 16.95
C ILE A 2 2.70 -17.18 16.35
N TYR A 3 1.99 -16.25 15.72
CA TYR A 3 0.74 -16.53 15.01
C TYR A 3 0.48 -15.54 13.88
N ILE A 4 -0.49 -15.85 13.02
CA ILE A 4 -0.98 -14.94 11.97
C ILE A 4 -2.27 -14.32 12.47
N ASP A 5 -2.28 -12.99 12.61
CA ASP A 5 -3.51 -12.24 12.81
C ASP A 5 -4.20 -12.00 11.46
N LYS A 6 -5.47 -12.39 11.40
CA LYS A 6 -6.33 -12.26 10.21
C LYS A 6 -7.40 -11.19 10.39
N SER A 7 -7.34 -10.41 11.47
CA SER A 7 -8.27 -9.30 11.75
C SER A 7 -8.07 -8.11 10.79
N THR A 8 -6.88 -7.99 10.20
CA THR A 8 -6.50 -6.96 9.24
C THR A 8 -6.30 -7.53 7.83
N PHE A 9 -6.33 -6.63 6.85
CA PHE A 9 -5.92 -6.92 5.48
C PHE A 9 -4.91 -5.85 5.01
N PRO A 10 -3.69 -6.22 4.58
CA PRO A 10 -3.13 -7.57 4.59
C PRO A 10 -3.05 -8.15 6.01
N HIS A 11 -3.03 -9.47 6.10
CA HIS A 11 -2.86 -10.17 7.38
C HIS A 11 -1.49 -9.87 7.97
N CYS A 12 -1.38 -9.94 9.30
CA CYS A 12 -0.13 -9.68 10.00
C CYS A 12 0.47 -10.98 10.57
N TYR A 13 1.78 -11.11 10.48
CA TYR A 13 2.56 -12.02 11.29
C TYR A 13 2.88 -11.34 12.62
N ILE A 14 2.53 -11.99 13.75
CA ILE A 14 2.75 -11.48 15.10
C ILE A 14 3.77 -12.36 15.80
N GLU A 15 4.83 -11.74 16.31
CA GLU A 15 5.84 -12.38 17.15
C GLU A 15 5.96 -11.65 18.49
N GLU A 16 5.50 -12.31 19.56
CA GLU A 16 5.68 -11.80 20.94
C GLU A 16 7.14 -11.99 21.34
N LYS A 17 7.79 -10.86 21.59
CA LYS A 17 9.19 -10.72 22.04
C LYS A 17 9.22 -10.18 23.46
N LYS A 18 10.42 -10.06 24.02
CA LYS A 18 10.67 -9.41 25.30
C LYS A 18 11.84 -8.48 25.18
N PHE A 19 11.72 -7.30 25.79
CA PHE A 19 12.84 -6.41 25.98
C PHE A 19 13.87 -7.05 26.92
N ASP A 20 15.10 -6.52 26.92
CA ASP A 20 16.18 -7.00 27.81
C ASP A 20 15.80 -6.88 29.31
N TRP A 21 14.91 -5.94 29.66
CA TRP A 21 14.37 -5.78 31.02
C TRP A 21 13.15 -6.68 31.31
N GLY A 22 12.77 -7.55 30.39
CA GLY A 22 11.79 -8.63 30.58
C GLY A 22 10.34 -8.30 30.22
N GLU A 23 10.02 -7.05 29.87
CA GLU A 23 8.68 -6.64 29.44
C GLU A 23 8.35 -7.23 28.05
N PRO A 24 7.20 -7.90 27.88
CA PRO A 24 6.79 -8.43 26.60
C PRO A 24 6.27 -7.35 25.66
N TYR A 25 6.49 -7.53 24.36
CA TYR A 25 5.93 -6.69 23.31
C TYR A 25 5.65 -7.53 22.07
N ASP A 26 4.68 -7.11 21.26
CA ASP A 26 4.37 -7.77 20.00
C ASP A 26 5.07 -7.06 18.85
N ASP A 27 5.82 -7.82 18.05
CA ASP A 27 6.34 -7.37 16.77
C ASP A 27 5.34 -7.74 15.67
N ILE A 28 4.84 -6.73 14.97
CA ILE A 28 3.72 -6.83 14.02
C ILE A 28 4.25 -6.57 12.61
N THR A 29 4.21 -7.57 11.74
CA THR A 29 4.69 -7.46 10.36
C THR A 29 3.57 -7.77 9.36
N PRO A 30 3.11 -6.80 8.55
CA PRO A 30 2.16 -7.05 7.47
C PRO A 30 2.71 -8.03 6.42
N ILE A 31 1.86 -8.94 5.92
CA ILE A 31 2.20 -9.93 4.91
C ILE A 31 1.69 -9.45 3.55
N PHE A 32 2.53 -8.74 2.80
CA PHE A 32 2.15 -8.19 1.49
C PHE A 32 2.05 -9.26 0.40
N ASN A 33 1.00 -9.20 -0.40
CA ASN A 33 0.85 -9.91 -1.65
C ASN A 33 1.52 -9.11 -2.79
N LEU A 34 2.76 -9.48 -3.10
CA LEU A 34 3.55 -8.91 -4.18
C LEU A 34 3.64 -9.84 -5.41
N SER A 35 2.77 -10.85 -5.49
CA SER A 35 2.63 -11.69 -6.70
C SER A 35 1.89 -10.89 -7.78
N ILE A 36 2.63 -10.02 -8.44
CA ILE A 36 2.15 -9.07 -9.44
C ILE A 36 2.94 -9.29 -10.73
N ASP A 37 2.24 -9.17 -11.86
CA ASP A 37 2.85 -9.33 -13.18
C ASP A 37 3.95 -8.27 -13.39
N PRO A 38 5.22 -8.68 -13.58
CA PRO A 38 6.32 -7.74 -13.77
C PRO A 38 6.22 -6.96 -15.08
N ASP A 39 5.50 -7.46 -16.08
CA ASP A 39 5.39 -6.86 -17.42
C ASP A 39 4.41 -5.67 -17.48
N LEU A 40 3.66 -5.43 -16.39
CA LEU A 40 2.80 -4.25 -16.26
C LEU A 40 3.60 -2.95 -16.35
N SER A 41 2.98 -1.87 -16.83
CA SER A 41 3.55 -0.53 -16.68
C SER A 41 3.67 -0.14 -15.20
N ASP A 42 4.52 0.84 -14.87
CA ASP A 42 4.73 1.23 -13.47
C ASP A 42 3.45 1.74 -12.79
N ILE A 43 2.55 2.38 -13.55
CA ILE A 43 1.26 2.84 -13.00
C ILE A 43 0.32 1.66 -12.73
N GLU A 44 0.24 0.70 -13.64
CA GLU A 44 -0.57 -0.51 -13.46
C GLU A 44 -0.04 -1.37 -12.31
N PHE A 45 1.29 -1.54 -12.27
CA PHE A 45 1.98 -2.24 -11.19
C PHE A 45 1.71 -1.58 -9.84
N THR A 46 1.76 -0.24 -9.78
CA THR A 46 1.45 0.51 -8.55
C THR A 46 0.01 0.29 -8.12
N ILE A 47 -0.96 0.36 -9.04
CA ILE A 47 -2.38 0.10 -8.74
C ILE A 47 -2.56 -1.32 -8.18
N GLU A 48 -1.87 -2.31 -8.73
CA GLU A 48 -1.91 -3.69 -8.25
C GLU A 48 -1.31 -3.83 -6.85
N VAL A 49 -0.15 -3.21 -6.57
CA VAL A 49 0.45 -3.19 -5.23
C VAL A 49 -0.50 -2.59 -4.23
N LEU A 50 -1.04 -1.40 -4.52
CA LEU A 50 -1.92 -0.67 -3.62
C LEU A 50 -3.23 -1.43 -3.38
N GLY A 51 -3.85 -1.93 -4.44
CA GLY A 51 -5.13 -2.63 -4.40
C GLY A 51 -5.09 -3.95 -3.68
N LYS A 52 -4.12 -4.82 -4.01
CA LYS A 52 -3.97 -6.15 -3.40
C LYS A 52 -3.61 -6.10 -1.92
N ASN A 53 -3.10 -4.97 -1.45
CA ASN A 53 -2.56 -4.81 -0.09
C ASN A 53 -3.28 -3.71 0.71
N ASN A 54 -4.50 -3.36 0.33
CA ASN A 54 -5.36 -2.46 1.11
C ASN A 54 -4.76 -1.07 1.44
N PHE A 55 -3.90 -0.53 0.56
CA PHE A 55 -3.38 0.83 0.69
C PHE A 55 -4.43 1.85 0.22
N LYS A 56 -5.60 1.87 0.88
CA LYS A 56 -6.79 2.63 0.47
C LYS A 56 -6.53 4.12 0.36
N ILE A 57 -5.73 4.69 1.27
CA ILE A 57 -5.48 6.14 1.29
C ILE A 57 -4.69 6.53 0.04
N ASN A 58 -3.57 5.86 -0.21
CA ASN A 58 -2.76 6.11 -1.41
C ASN A 58 -3.49 5.74 -2.70
N LEU A 59 -4.26 4.65 -2.69
CA LEU A 59 -5.07 4.24 -3.83
C LEU A 59 -6.16 5.26 -4.17
N GLY A 60 -6.83 5.82 -3.16
CA GLY A 60 -7.83 6.88 -3.32
C GLY A 60 -7.22 8.21 -3.79
N LYS A 61 -6.04 8.57 -3.28
CA LYS A 61 -5.27 9.71 -3.81
C LYS A 61 -4.93 9.52 -5.29
N LEU A 62 -4.43 8.33 -5.65
CA LEU A 62 -4.08 8.00 -7.03
C LEU A 62 -5.31 8.06 -7.94
N TYR A 63 -6.46 7.54 -7.50
CA TYR A 63 -7.72 7.67 -8.22
C TYR A 63 -8.03 9.13 -8.56
N ASN A 64 -7.98 10.02 -7.57
CA ASN A 64 -8.27 11.44 -7.75
C ASN A 64 -7.26 12.14 -8.67
N ILE A 65 -5.96 11.82 -8.53
CA ILE A 65 -4.91 12.35 -9.39
C ILE A 65 -5.18 11.96 -10.84
N LEU A 66 -5.47 10.68 -11.09
CA LEU A 66 -5.79 10.18 -12.42
C LEU A 66 -7.09 10.77 -12.96
N LEU A 67 -8.12 10.93 -12.14
CA LEU A 67 -9.38 11.53 -12.54
C LEU A 67 -9.22 12.98 -12.99
N ASN A 68 -8.35 13.74 -12.31
CA ASN A 68 -8.15 15.17 -12.54
C ASN A 68 -7.00 15.49 -13.49
N TYR A 69 -6.32 14.49 -14.07
CA TYR A 69 -5.16 14.66 -14.95
C TYR A 69 -3.96 15.35 -14.28
N GLU A 70 -3.76 15.11 -12.97
CA GLU A 70 -2.73 15.78 -12.15
C GLU A 70 -1.44 14.95 -12.03
N GLU A 71 -1.31 13.85 -12.77
CA GLU A 71 -0.19 12.91 -12.61
C GLU A 71 1.19 13.54 -12.81
N ASN A 72 1.35 14.44 -13.79
CA ASN A 72 2.63 15.10 -14.05
C ASN A 72 3.03 16.10 -12.95
N ASP A 73 2.06 16.60 -12.18
CA ASP A 73 2.29 17.62 -11.15
C ASP A 73 2.44 17.01 -9.75
N ARG A 74 1.76 15.89 -9.48
CA ARG A 74 1.64 15.31 -8.14
C ARG A 74 2.40 14.00 -7.94
N ILE A 75 2.70 13.27 -9.01
CA ILE A 75 3.42 12.00 -8.94
C ILE A 75 4.86 12.23 -9.36
N GLU A 76 5.79 12.02 -8.43
CA GLU A 76 7.21 12.12 -8.72
C GLU A 76 7.66 11.03 -9.71
N ASN A 77 8.54 11.39 -10.63
CA ASN A 77 9.08 10.50 -11.68
C ASN A 77 8.03 9.96 -12.67
N PHE A 78 6.82 10.53 -12.70
CA PHE A 78 5.83 10.19 -13.71
C PHE A 78 6.31 10.64 -15.09
N ASN A 79 6.52 9.69 -16.00
CA ASN A 79 7.03 9.96 -17.35
C ASN A 79 6.34 9.14 -18.45
N THR A 80 5.30 8.39 -18.08
CA THR A 80 4.68 7.39 -18.97
C THR A 80 3.32 7.89 -19.46
N PRO A 81 3.04 7.87 -20.78
CA PRO A 81 1.73 8.23 -21.30
C PRO A 81 0.67 7.21 -20.86
N ILE A 82 -0.49 7.69 -20.40
CA ILE A 82 -1.64 6.84 -20.05
C ILE A 82 -2.54 6.71 -21.25
N PHE A 83 -2.60 5.49 -21.81
CA PHE A 83 -3.44 5.20 -22.96
C PHE A 83 -4.87 4.77 -22.58
N ASN A 84 -5.06 4.10 -21.43
CA ASN A 84 -6.34 3.49 -21.04
C ASN A 84 -6.79 3.96 -19.64
N ARG A 85 -6.97 5.27 -19.46
CA ARG A 85 -7.30 5.88 -18.15
C ARG A 85 -8.57 5.32 -17.51
N GLU A 86 -9.63 5.14 -18.30
CA GLU A 86 -10.91 4.60 -17.82
C GLU A 86 -10.74 3.20 -17.21
N LEU A 87 -9.87 2.37 -17.81
CA LEU A 87 -9.55 1.05 -17.30
C LEU A 87 -8.80 1.13 -15.97
N LEU A 88 -7.82 2.03 -15.85
CA LEU A 88 -7.09 2.24 -14.59
C LEU A 88 -8.04 2.69 -13.47
N LEU A 89 -8.91 3.68 -13.75
CA LEU A 89 -9.90 4.18 -12.79
C LEU A 89 -10.88 3.08 -12.37
N SER A 90 -11.36 2.26 -13.32
CA SER A 90 -12.24 1.14 -13.02
C SER A 90 -11.56 0.08 -12.15
N ASN A 91 -10.29 -0.24 -12.42
CA ASN A 91 -9.51 -1.19 -11.61
C ASN A 91 -9.30 -0.66 -10.18
N ILE A 92 -8.96 0.62 -10.04
CA ILE A 92 -8.82 1.26 -8.73
C ILE A 92 -10.15 1.19 -7.96
N GLN A 93 -11.26 1.57 -8.59
CA GLN A 93 -12.58 1.54 -7.95
C GLN A 93 -12.95 0.11 -7.50
N LYS A 94 -12.64 -0.90 -8.30
CA LYS A 94 -12.85 -2.30 -7.94
C LYS A 94 -12.11 -2.67 -6.66
N TYR A 95 -10.84 -2.28 -6.54
CA TYR A 95 -10.05 -2.53 -5.34
C TYR A 95 -10.56 -1.75 -4.11
N LEU A 96 -10.92 -0.47 -4.29
CA LEU A 96 -11.50 0.33 -3.21
C LEU A 96 -12.79 -0.30 -2.68
N ASN A 97 -13.68 -0.74 -3.58
CA ASN A 97 -14.93 -1.41 -3.21
C ASN A 97 -14.68 -2.77 -2.54
N SER A 98 -13.71 -3.56 -3.02
CA SER A 98 -13.40 -4.85 -2.39
C SER A 98 -12.78 -4.70 -1.00
N ASN A 99 -12.15 -3.55 -0.75
CA ASN A 99 -11.43 -3.27 0.48
C ASN A 99 -12.21 -2.40 1.48
N GLU A 100 -13.45 -2.00 1.16
CA GLU A 100 -14.25 -1.04 1.94
C GLU A 100 -14.37 -1.44 3.41
N ASP A 101 -14.74 -2.70 3.67
CA ASP A 101 -14.95 -3.25 5.02
C ASP A 101 -13.66 -3.80 5.67
N HIS A 102 -12.52 -3.73 4.98
CA HIS A 102 -11.25 -4.27 5.46
C HIS A 102 -10.42 -3.22 6.18
N ILE A 103 -10.00 -3.52 7.41
CA ILE A 103 -9.13 -2.66 8.21
C ILE A 103 -7.67 -2.93 7.86
N SER A 104 -6.90 -1.89 7.58
CA SER A 104 -5.47 -2.02 7.31
C SER A 104 -4.66 -2.06 8.61
N PRO A 105 -3.50 -2.75 8.65
CA PRO A 105 -2.67 -2.86 9.84
C PRO A 105 -2.31 -1.52 10.50
N TRP A 106 -2.01 -0.50 9.69
CA TRP A 106 -1.65 0.85 10.13
C TRP A 106 -2.85 1.69 10.61
N GLU A 107 -4.09 1.22 10.47
CA GLU A 107 -5.29 1.89 11.00
C GLU A 107 -5.57 1.50 12.46
N GLN A 108 -5.04 0.37 12.95
CA GLN A 108 -5.31 -0.13 14.30
C GLN A 108 -4.44 0.52 15.38
N SER A 109 -3.30 1.07 14.99
CA SER A 109 -2.25 1.52 15.89
C SER A 109 -2.28 3.04 16.05
N TYR A 110 -2.75 3.50 17.22
CA TYR A 110 -2.73 4.91 17.61
C TYR A 110 -1.28 5.46 17.66
N ASP A 111 -1.00 6.42 16.77
CA ASP A 111 0.07 7.43 16.82
C ASP A 111 1.56 7.02 16.77
N THR A 112 1.94 5.74 16.77
CA THR A 112 3.39 5.36 16.87
C THR A 112 3.90 4.32 15.87
N TYR A 113 3.12 3.96 14.86
CA TYR A 113 3.46 2.89 13.91
C TYR A 113 3.67 3.40 12.48
N PRO A 114 4.37 2.63 11.62
CA PRO A 114 4.64 3.03 10.24
C PRO A 114 3.34 3.34 9.47
N THR A 115 3.36 4.43 8.72
CA THR A 115 2.28 4.87 7.84
C THR A 115 2.23 4.03 6.56
N GLU A 116 1.19 4.19 5.75
CA GLU A 116 1.15 3.59 4.40
C GLU A 116 2.42 3.91 3.60
N ASN A 117 2.91 5.15 3.66
CA ASN A 117 4.06 5.58 2.89
C ASN A 117 5.34 4.87 3.34
N ASP A 118 5.52 4.65 4.64
CA ASP A 118 6.69 3.93 5.17
C ASP A 118 6.74 2.49 4.64
N TYR A 119 5.58 1.82 4.57
CA TYR A 119 5.48 0.49 3.99
C TYR A 119 5.71 0.50 2.47
N LEU A 120 5.17 1.48 1.75
CA LEU A 120 5.39 1.60 0.30
C LEU A 120 6.88 1.82 -0.02
N GLU A 121 7.58 2.64 0.76
CA GLU A 121 9.03 2.81 0.62
C GLU A 121 9.81 1.53 0.90
N SER A 122 9.38 0.72 1.88
CA SER A 122 9.97 -0.60 2.13
C SER A 122 9.76 -1.54 0.93
N ILE A 123 8.54 -1.58 0.39
CA ILE A 123 8.19 -2.41 -0.77
C ILE A 123 9.00 -1.99 -2.00
N GLU A 124 9.16 -0.69 -2.26
CA GLU A 124 9.99 -0.19 -3.37
C GLU A 124 11.44 -0.68 -3.26
N LYS A 125 12.01 -0.64 -2.06
CA LYS A 125 13.37 -1.13 -1.79
C LYS A 125 13.48 -2.64 -2.01
N ASP A 126 12.51 -3.41 -1.52
CA ASP A 126 12.51 -4.87 -1.62
C ASP A 126 12.32 -5.34 -3.07
N LEU A 127 11.46 -4.67 -3.84
CA LEU A 127 11.19 -4.99 -5.23
C LEU A 127 12.22 -4.40 -6.20
N ASN A 128 13.02 -3.43 -5.75
CA ASN A 128 13.88 -2.61 -6.61
C ASN A 128 13.12 -2.04 -7.83
N ARG A 129 11.90 -1.56 -7.59
CA ARG A 129 10.98 -1.01 -8.59
C ARG A 129 10.26 0.21 -8.01
N ILE A 130 10.12 1.25 -8.82
CA ILE A 130 9.46 2.50 -8.43
C ILE A 130 7.95 2.28 -8.38
N LEU A 131 7.30 2.84 -7.36
CA LEU A 131 5.86 2.97 -7.25
C LEU A 131 5.45 4.44 -7.50
N LEU A 132 4.41 4.62 -8.31
CA LEU A 132 3.92 5.91 -8.78
C LEU A 132 2.76 6.41 -7.93
N PHE A 133 3.07 7.07 -6.80
CA PHE A 133 2.09 7.65 -5.89
C PHE A 133 2.53 9.02 -5.37
N GLU A 134 1.60 9.77 -4.75
CA GLU A 134 1.90 11.07 -4.17
C GLU A 134 2.63 10.91 -2.83
N ARG A 135 3.89 11.36 -2.78
CA ARG A 135 4.73 11.29 -1.57
C ARG A 135 4.48 12.42 -0.56
N LYS A 136 3.91 13.54 -1.00
CA LYS A 136 3.68 14.72 -0.13
C LYS A 136 2.62 14.39 0.93
N GLN A 137 2.99 14.61 2.19
CA GLN A 137 2.07 14.65 3.33
C GLN A 137 1.76 16.14 3.62
N TYR A 138 0.48 16.51 3.65
CA TYR A 138 0.01 17.88 3.93
C TYR A 138 -0.51 17.98 5.36
#